data_AF-A0A3D2KHK7-F1
#
_entry.id   AF-A0A3D2KHK7-F1
#
_cell.length_a   1.000
_cell.length_b   1.000
_cell.length_c   1.000
_cell.angle_alpha   90.00
_cell.angle_beta   90.00
_cell.angle_gamma   90.00
#
_symmetry.space_group_name_H-M   'P 1'
#
loop_
_entity.id
_entity.type
_entity.pdbx_description
1 polymer ?
#
loop_
_entity_poly.entity_id
_entity_poly.type
_entity_poly.pdbx_seq_one_letter_code
_entity_poly.pdbx_strand_id
1 'polypeptide(L)'
;MSIIGEFNKEFRIDVSCDASDEKEINTLINFASIKIPAEYLELIREKTELEISIQNKKYIRIWGASGCIEMNDAYYIQKYIPSSLAIGDDEDGNAIVYADGKNGFGVYVVAFNDIDADEMKFIARSLREIFILGIGIEKLLAL
;
A
#
# COMPACT_ATOMS: atom_id res chain seq x y z
N MET A 1 5.53 6.25 18.36
CA MET A 1 6.56 6.78 17.43
C MET A 1 5.84 7.02 16.12
N SER A 2 6.14 8.13 15.44
CA SER A 2 5.53 8.44 14.14
C SER A 2 6.26 7.65 13.07
N ILE A 3 5.55 6.80 12.33
CA ILE A 3 6.16 6.02 11.25
C ILE A 3 6.63 6.96 10.13
N ILE A 4 5.89 8.04 9.90
CA ILE A 4 6.19 9.07 8.91
C ILE A 4 7.51 9.78 9.22
N GLY A 5 7.76 10.09 10.49
CA GLY A 5 9.00 10.72 10.95
C GLY A 5 10.24 9.85 10.78
N GLU A 6 10.07 8.55 10.53
CA GLU A 6 11.15 7.58 10.31
C GLU A 6 11.34 7.22 8.82
N PHE A 7 10.66 7.92 7.90
CA PHE A 7 10.81 7.65 6.47
C PHE A 7 12.25 7.85 6.01
N ASN A 8 12.70 6.93 5.17
CA ASN A 8 13.98 6.96 4.50
C ASN A 8 14.07 8.23 3.65
N LYS A 9 15.25 8.85 3.63
CA LYS A 9 15.54 10.11 2.91
C LYS A 9 15.22 10.08 1.41
N GLU A 10 15.08 8.89 0.83
CA GLU A 10 14.69 8.72 -0.58
C GLU A 10 13.22 9.04 -0.84
N PHE A 11 12.38 9.06 0.21
CA PHE A 11 10.97 9.40 0.16
C PHE A 11 10.71 10.83 0.65
N ARG A 12 9.75 11.50 0.01
CA ARG A 12 9.20 12.77 0.48
C ARG A 12 7.68 12.72 0.36
N ILE A 13 6.99 13.02 1.45
CA ILE A 13 5.52 13.19 1.42
C ILE A 13 5.23 14.57 0.87
N ASP A 14 4.53 14.61 -0.28
CA ASP A 14 4.14 15.86 -0.94
C ASP A 14 2.70 16.25 -0.59
N VAL A 15 1.82 15.25 -0.43
CA VAL A 15 0.41 15.46 -0.03
C VAL A 15 0.03 14.47 1.07
N SER A 16 -0.81 14.92 2.00
CA SER A 16 -1.41 14.09 3.03
C SER A 16 -2.73 14.69 3.50
N CYS A 17 -3.70 13.83 3.81
CA CYS A 17 -4.96 14.17 4.46
C CYS A 17 -4.95 13.79 5.95
N ASP A 18 -6.01 14.15 6.66
CA ASP A 18 -6.16 13.80 8.07
C ASP A 18 -6.25 12.29 8.29
N ALA A 19 -5.91 11.84 9.50
CA ALA A 19 -5.95 10.44 9.88
C ALA A 19 -7.34 9.83 9.68
N SER A 20 -7.38 8.53 9.33
CA SER A 20 -8.60 7.75 9.37
C SER A 20 -9.09 7.65 10.82
N ASP A 21 -10.40 7.76 11.01
CA ASP A 21 -10.97 7.57 12.32
C ASP A 21 -11.01 6.08 12.71
N GLU A 22 -11.14 5.79 14.01
CA GLU A 22 -11.15 4.40 14.48
C GLU A 22 -12.36 3.60 13.97
N LYS A 23 -13.47 4.25 13.59
CA LYS A 23 -14.63 3.55 13.04
C LYS A 23 -14.33 3.10 11.60
N GLU A 24 -13.71 3.95 10.78
CA GLU A 24 -13.24 3.62 9.44
C GLU A 24 -12.19 2.50 9.50
N ILE A 25 -11.22 2.60 10.40
CA ILE A 25 -10.19 1.56 10.59
C ILE A 25 -10.82 0.23 10.97
N ASN A 26 -11.77 0.21 11.91
CA ASN A 26 -12.46 -1.03 12.28
C ASN A 26 -13.29 -1.58 11.11
N THR A 27 -13.86 -0.72 10.27
CA THR A 27 -14.58 -1.15 9.06
C THR A 27 -13.62 -1.80 8.08
N LEU A 28 -12.44 -1.21 7.87
CA LEU A 28 -11.39 -1.77 7.02
C LEU A 28 -10.89 -3.13 7.54
N ILE A 29 -10.66 -3.26 8.86
CA ILE A 29 -10.25 -4.53 9.47
C ILE A 29 -11.28 -5.63 9.24
N ASN A 30 -12.57 -5.31 9.32
CA ASN A 30 -13.65 -6.27 9.07
C ASN A 30 -13.84 -6.58 7.57
N PHE A 31 -13.50 -5.63 6.69
CA PHE A 31 -13.57 -5.79 5.25
C PHE A 31 -12.44 -6.66 4.70
N ALA A 32 -11.23 -6.50 5.23
CA ALA A 32 -10.04 -7.17 4.70
C ALA A 32 -10.12 -8.70 4.84
N SER A 33 -9.71 -9.41 3.78
CA SER A 33 -9.58 -10.87 3.78
C SER A 33 -8.26 -11.37 4.41
N ILE A 34 -7.40 -10.44 4.83
CA ILE A 34 -6.10 -10.70 5.46
C ILE A 34 -6.01 -10.03 6.81
N LYS A 35 -5.08 -10.49 7.64
CA LYS A 35 -4.66 -9.73 8.82
C LYS A 35 -3.83 -8.53 8.36
N ILE A 36 -4.41 -7.34 8.44
CA ILE A 36 -3.76 -6.10 8.03
C ILE A 36 -2.50 -5.87 8.87
N PRO A 37 -1.33 -5.64 8.25
CA PRO A 37 -0.10 -5.32 8.98
C PRO A 37 -0.25 -4.05 9.83
N ALA A 38 0.28 -4.11 11.05
CA ALA A 38 0.18 -3.00 12.02
C ALA A 38 0.78 -1.70 11.47
N GLU A 39 1.85 -1.80 10.67
CA GLU A 39 2.54 -0.66 10.07
C GLU A 39 1.60 0.19 9.18
N TYR A 40 0.73 -0.45 8.40
CA TYR A 40 -0.25 0.26 7.58
C TYR A 40 -1.34 0.91 8.45
N LEU A 41 -1.80 0.20 9.49
CA LEU A 41 -2.77 0.74 10.44
C LEU A 41 -2.20 1.93 11.23
N GLU A 42 -0.91 1.90 11.59
CA GLU A 42 -0.21 3.02 12.22
C GLU A 42 -0.10 4.20 11.28
N LEU A 43 0.21 3.95 10.00
CA LEU A 43 0.30 4.98 8.97
C LEU A 43 -1.03 5.73 8.80
N ILE A 44 -2.13 5.01 8.56
CA ILE A 44 -3.44 5.63 8.33
C ILE A 44 -4.05 6.27 9.58
N ARG A 45 -3.59 5.86 10.79
CA ARG A 45 -3.91 6.56 12.05
C ARG A 45 -3.17 7.88 12.22
N GLU A 46 -2.09 8.09 11.47
CA GLU A 46 -1.32 9.32 11.52
C GLU A 46 -1.75 10.28 10.42
N LYS A 47 -1.76 9.80 9.16
CA LYS A 47 -2.15 10.55 7.97
C LYS A 47 -2.66 9.60 6.88
N THR A 48 -3.57 10.09 6.05
CA THR A 48 -4.15 9.32 4.93
C THR A 48 -3.87 9.99 3.60
N GLU A 49 -4.25 9.33 2.50
CA GLU A 49 -4.10 9.83 1.12
C GLU A 49 -2.70 10.39 0.88
N LEU A 50 -1.69 9.60 1.27
CA LEU A 50 -0.30 10.01 1.24
C LEU A 50 0.22 9.91 -0.18
N GLU A 51 0.48 11.05 -0.82
CA GLU A 51 1.24 11.09 -2.07
C GLU A 51 2.72 11.24 -1.74
N ILE A 52 3.49 10.21 -2.10
CA ILE A 52 4.88 10.03 -1.71
C ILE A 52 5.74 10.05 -2.97
N SER A 53 6.62 11.03 -3.06
CA SER A 53 7.64 11.11 -4.09
C SER A 53 8.83 10.23 -3.74
N ILE A 54 9.29 9.42 -4.70
CA ILE A 54 10.52 8.62 -4.61
C ILE A 54 11.57 9.30 -5.48
N GLN A 55 12.61 9.88 -4.86
CA GLN A 55 13.70 10.58 -5.56
C GLN A 55 13.26 11.69 -6.54
N ASN A 56 12.05 12.26 -6.41
CA ASN A 56 11.44 13.16 -7.42
C ASN A 56 11.30 12.55 -8.82
N LYS A 57 11.26 11.22 -8.93
CA LYS A 57 11.18 10.49 -10.21
C LYS A 57 9.88 9.75 -10.40
N LYS A 58 9.33 9.20 -9.32
CA LYS A 58 8.08 8.45 -9.31
C LYS A 58 7.24 8.85 -8.10
N TYR A 59 5.94 8.73 -8.24
CA TYR A 59 4.98 8.92 -7.17
C TYR A 59 4.32 7.61 -6.83
N ILE A 60 4.03 7.43 -5.56
CA ILE A 60 3.10 6.40 -5.10
C ILE A 60 2.12 7.04 -4.14
N ARG A 61 0.90 6.52 -4.13
CA ARG A 61 -0.15 6.94 -3.22
C ARG A 61 -0.50 5.81 -2.28
N ILE A 62 -0.58 6.10 -0.98
CA ILE A 62 -1.09 5.17 0.03
C ILE A 62 -2.42 5.71 0.56
N TRP A 63 -3.47 4.92 0.46
CA TRP A 63 -4.83 5.34 0.79
C TRP A 63 -5.10 5.26 2.29
N GLY A 64 -6.10 6.02 2.75
CA GLY A 64 -6.72 5.82 4.05
C GLY A 64 -7.65 4.61 4.09
N ALA A 65 -8.27 4.37 5.25
CA ALA A 65 -9.18 3.24 5.44
C ALA A 65 -10.35 3.23 4.43
N SER A 66 -11.04 4.36 4.28
CA SER A 66 -12.20 4.48 3.40
C SER A 66 -11.83 4.36 1.92
N GLY A 67 -10.77 5.05 1.47
CA GLY A 67 -10.26 4.94 0.10
C GLY A 67 -9.78 3.53 -0.24
N CYS A 68 -9.13 2.85 0.73
CA CYS A 68 -8.72 1.46 0.59
C CYS A 68 -9.93 0.54 0.35
N ILE A 69 -10.99 0.65 1.14
CA ILE A 69 -12.21 -0.18 0.92
C ILE A 69 -12.81 0.11 -0.46
N GLU A 70 -13.01 1.39 -0.79
CA GLU A 70 -13.62 1.80 -2.06
C GLU A 70 -12.86 1.24 -3.27
N MET A 71 -11.54 1.36 -3.27
CA MET A 71 -10.71 0.89 -4.37
C MET A 71 -10.69 -0.64 -4.47
N ASN A 72 -10.66 -1.36 -3.35
CA ASN A 72 -10.70 -2.81 -3.39
C ASN A 72 -12.03 -3.34 -3.93
N ASP A 73 -13.15 -2.72 -3.54
CA ASP A 73 -14.48 -3.08 -4.02
C ASP A 73 -14.65 -2.75 -5.52
N ALA A 74 -14.23 -1.56 -5.94
CA ALA A 74 -14.35 -1.09 -7.32
C ALA A 74 -13.57 -1.95 -8.32
N TYR A 75 -12.37 -2.40 -7.94
CA TYR A 75 -11.51 -3.23 -8.80
C TYR A 75 -11.67 -4.73 -8.54
N TYR A 76 -12.55 -5.14 -7.63
CA TYR A 76 -12.77 -6.52 -7.24
C TYR A 76 -11.46 -7.27 -6.86
N ILE A 77 -10.57 -6.61 -6.13
CA ILE A 77 -9.21 -7.13 -5.83
C ILE A 77 -9.28 -8.54 -5.23
N GLN A 78 -10.12 -8.74 -4.21
CA GLN A 78 -10.27 -10.03 -3.53
C GLN A 78 -10.99 -11.09 -4.39
N LYS A 79 -11.63 -10.72 -5.50
CA LYS A 79 -12.19 -11.70 -6.44
C LYS A 79 -11.08 -12.38 -7.24
N TYR A 80 -10.07 -11.62 -7.63
CA TYR A 80 -8.96 -12.10 -8.44
C TYR A 80 -7.79 -12.60 -7.58
N ILE A 81 -7.56 -11.97 -6.43
CA ILE A 81 -6.49 -12.31 -5.49
C ILE A 81 -7.11 -12.45 -4.08
N PRO A 82 -7.67 -13.63 -3.72
CA PRO A 82 -8.51 -13.79 -2.52
C PRO A 82 -7.88 -13.38 -1.20
N SER A 83 -6.61 -13.71 -0.99
CA SER A 83 -5.86 -13.39 0.23
C SER A 83 -5.04 -12.12 0.04
N SER A 84 -5.71 -11.01 -0.24
CA SER A 84 -5.04 -9.74 -0.49
C SER A 84 -5.82 -8.49 -0.06
N LEU A 85 -5.10 -7.37 -0.03
CA LEU A 85 -5.66 -6.03 0.18
C LEU A 85 -4.82 -5.00 -0.57
N ALA A 86 -5.40 -4.31 -1.54
CA ALA A 86 -4.79 -3.15 -2.16
C ALA A 86 -4.78 -1.98 -1.17
N ILE A 87 -3.66 -1.30 -1.02
CA ILE A 87 -3.48 -0.23 -0.03
C ILE A 87 -3.06 1.11 -0.66
N GLY A 88 -2.85 1.11 -1.96
CA GLY A 88 -2.31 2.24 -2.68
C GLY A 88 -2.16 1.97 -4.16
N ASP A 89 -1.62 2.93 -4.87
CA ASP A 89 -1.29 2.85 -6.29
C ASP A 89 -0.01 3.60 -6.62
N ASP A 90 0.53 3.41 -7.81
CA ASP A 90 1.73 4.09 -8.28
C ASP A 90 1.45 5.25 -9.24
N GLU A 91 0.19 5.73 -9.31
CA GLU A 91 -0.30 6.74 -10.25
C GLU A 91 -0.11 6.43 -11.75
N ASP A 92 0.54 5.31 -12.09
CA ASP A 92 0.84 4.83 -13.44
C ASP A 92 0.01 3.60 -13.83
N GLY A 93 -1.05 3.31 -13.06
CA GLY A 93 -2.01 2.24 -13.36
C GLY A 93 -1.73 0.91 -12.65
N ASN A 94 -0.87 0.88 -11.65
CA ASN A 94 -0.64 -0.30 -10.82
C ASN A 94 -1.12 -0.10 -9.39
N ALA A 95 -1.71 -1.16 -8.82
CA ALA A 95 -2.08 -1.24 -7.41
C ALA A 95 -0.90 -1.75 -6.58
N ILE A 96 -0.70 -1.15 -5.40
CA ILE A 96 0.18 -1.64 -4.34
C ILE A 96 -0.66 -2.51 -3.42
N VAL A 97 -0.28 -3.76 -3.25
CA VAL A 97 -1.13 -4.80 -2.64
C VAL A 97 -0.37 -5.59 -1.59
N TYR A 98 -0.99 -5.80 -0.43
CA TYR A 98 -0.59 -6.88 0.46
C TYR A 98 -1.17 -8.19 -0.03
N ALA A 99 -0.35 -9.20 -0.26
CA ALA A 99 -0.82 -10.51 -0.71
C ALA A 99 0.13 -11.65 -0.30
N ASP A 100 -0.40 -12.87 -0.33
CA ASP A 100 0.40 -14.09 -0.39
C ASP A 100 0.77 -14.41 -1.85
N GLY A 101 2.05 -14.21 -2.20
CA GLY A 101 2.58 -14.53 -3.53
C GLY A 101 3.66 -15.61 -3.49
N LYS A 102 4.35 -15.81 -4.62
CA LYS A 102 5.45 -16.79 -4.77
C LYS A 102 6.60 -16.56 -3.78
N ASN A 103 6.75 -15.34 -3.26
CA ASN A 103 7.76 -14.96 -2.29
C ASN A 103 7.23 -14.94 -0.83
N GLY A 104 6.02 -15.47 -0.59
CA GLY A 104 5.32 -15.43 0.68
C GLY A 104 4.52 -14.14 0.89
N PHE A 105 3.98 -13.94 2.08
CA PHE A 105 3.26 -12.73 2.44
C PHE A 105 4.16 -11.49 2.34
N GLY A 106 3.67 -10.44 1.69
CA GLY A 106 4.41 -9.18 1.58
C GLY A 106 3.68 -8.11 0.77
N VAL A 107 4.44 -7.09 0.37
CA VAL A 107 4.00 -6.00 -0.51
C VAL A 107 4.36 -6.35 -1.95
N TYR A 108 3.34 -6.36 -2.79
CA TYR A 108 3.42 -6.63 -4.22
C TYR A 108 2.83 -5.46 -5.00
N VAL A 109 3.07 -5.46 -6.31
CA VAL A 109 2.43 -4.55 -7.26
C VAL A 109 1.79 -5.36 -8.38
N VAL A 110 0.59 -4.97 -8.79
CA VAL A 110 -0.16 -5.61 -9.89
C VAL A 110 -0.86 -4.54 -10.71
N ALA A 111 -0.96 -4.72 -12.02
CA ALA A 111 -1.60 -3.74 -12.89
C ALA A 111 -3.12 -3.77 -12.73
N PHE A 112 -3.79 -2.62 -12.65
CA PHE A 112 -5.26 -2.58 -12.51
C PHE A 112 -6.00 -3.19 -13.71
N ASN A 113 -5.39 -3.18 -14.89
CA ASN A 113 -5.96 -3.76 -16.11
C ASN A 113 -5.69 -5.26 -16.27
N ASP A 114 -4.88 -5.86 -15.39
CA ASP A 114 -4.50 -7.27 -15.44
C ASP A 114 -4.29 -7.82 -14.01
N ILE A 115 -5.35 -7.77 -13.20
CA ILE A 115 -5.31 -8.20 -11.80
C ILE A 115 -5.32 -9.72 -11.76
N ASP A 116 -4.14 -10.32 -11.65
CA ASP A 116 -3.93 -11.76 -11.48
C ASP A 116 -2.83 -12.02 -10.43
N ALA A 117 -2.99 -13.10 -9.65
CA ALA A 117 -2.01 -13.51 -8.66
C ALA A 117 -0.65 -13.89 -9.28
N ASP A 118 -0.64 -14.39 -10.51
CA ASP A 118 0.58 -14.75 -11.23
C ASP A 118 1.36 -13.55 -11.77
N GLU A 119 0.69 -12.43 -12.00
CA GLU A 119 1.25 -11.17 -12.53
C GLU A 119 1.80 -10.24 -11.43
N MET A 120 1.58 -10.58 -10.16
CA MET A 120 2.08 -9.80 -9.02
C MET A 120 3.62 -9.74 -8.98
N LYS A 121 4.16 -8.52 -8.88
CA LYS A 121 5.59 -8.26 -8.74
C LYS A 121 5.94 -8.00 -7.27
N PHE A 122 6.79 -8.84 -6.68
CA PHE A 122 7.21 -8.70 -5.28
C PHE A 122 8.11 -7.47 -5.06
N ILE A 123 7.71 -6.57 -4.17
CA ILE A 123 8.50 -5.41 -3.77
C ILE A 123 9.33 -5.73 -2.53
N ALA A 124 8.68 -5.94 -1.38
CA ALA A 124 9.30 -6.14 -0.08
C ALA A 124 8.37 -6.91 0.87
N ARG A 125 8.84 -7.31 2.06
CA ARG A 125 8.01 -8.06 3.02
C ARG A 125 7.08 -7.19 3.85
N SER A 126 7.37 -5.90 4.00
CA SER A 126 6.54 -4.98 4.77
C SER A 126 6.71 -3.53 4.31
N LEU A 127 5.83 -2.63 4.79
CA LEU A 127 5.98 -1.20 4.50
C LEU A 127 7.16 -0.60 5.27
N ARG A 128 7.53 -1.16 6.42
CA ARG A 128 8.76 -0.78 7.13
C ARG A 128 10.01 -1.09 6.33
N GLU A 129 10.06 -2.24 5.64
CA GLU A 129 11.18 -2.54 4.74
C GLU A 129 11.28 -1.47 3.64
N ILE A 130 10.16 -1.06 3.05
CA ILE A 130 10.12 -0.02 2.01
C ILE A 130 10.45 1.35 2.60
N PHE A 131 9.59 1.88 3.45
CA PHE A 131 9.61 3.27 3.88
C PHE A 131 10.70 3.58 4.90
N ILE A 132 11.13 2.66 5.75
CA ILE A 132 12.16 2.95 6.76
C ILE A 132 13.52 2.43 6.30
N LEU A 133 13.58 1.16 5.89
CA LEU A 133 14.85 0.52 5.52
C LEU A 133 15.29 0.81 4.07
N GLY A 134 14.38 1.29 3.22
CA GLY A 134 14.67 1.60 1.81
C GLY A 134 14.80 0.36 0.91
N ILE A 135 14.29 -0.79 1.33
CA ILE A 135 14.34 -2.04 0.59
C ILE A 135 13.22 -2.06 -0.45
N GLY A 136 13.56 -2.39 -1.71
CA GLY A 136 12.59 -2.46 -2.81
C GLY A 136 12.33 -1.13 -3.51
N ILE A 137 13.01 -0.05 -3.13
CA ILE A 137 12.96 1.26 -3.83
C ILE A 137 13.33 1.10 -5.30
N GLU A 138 14.36 0.31 -5.61
CA GLU A 138 14.81 0.05 -6.97
C GLU A 138 13.73 -0.61 -7.82
N LYS A 139 12.88 -1.44 -7.20
CA LYS A 139 11.77 -2.09 -7.90
C LYS A 139 10.63 -1.13 -8.11
N LEU A 140 10.30 -0.30 -7.12
CA LEU A 140 9.30 0.76 -7.26
C LEU A 140 9.67 1.73 -8.38
N LEU A 141 10.94 2.17 -8.43
CA LEU A 141 11.45 3.06 -9.48
C LEU A 141 11.47 2.41 -10.89
N ALA A 142 11.36 1.09 -10.98
CA ALA A 142 11.38 0.34 -12.24
C ALA A 142 9.99 -0.13 -12.70
N LEU A 143 8.92 0.26 -11.98
CA LEU A 143 7.53 0.02 -12.36
C LEU A 143 7.13 0.86 -13.56
#